data_AF-G7YWM4-F1
#
_entry.id   AF-G7YWM4-F1
#
_cell.length_a   1.000
_cell.length_b   1.000
_cell.length_c   1.000
_cell.angle_alpha   90.00
_cell.angle_beta   90.00
_cell.angle_gamma   90.00
#
_symmetry.space_group_name_H-M   'P 1'
#
loop_
_entity.id
_entity.type
_entity.pdbx_description
1 polymer ?
#
loop_
_entity_poly.entity_id
_entity_poly.type
_entity_poly.pdbx_seq_one_letter_code
_entity_poly.pdbx_strand_id
1 'polypeptide(L)'
;MRELNEINKPCHRKAEHKTRTPRLAIEKLLDPEVKRNHQNQLVECLPDGTVSDMNAHWEKISKALLKVGTSVCGTTQPTSFKHWISDRTVSLLETRRQIPPGRHHNHTRRIIRRQVKLSVRADREAWWTRKAE
;
A
#
# COMPACT_ATOMS: atom_id res chain seq x y z
N MET A 1 35.49 8.42 -26.67
CA MET A 1 34.15 7.92 -27.05
C MET A 1 34.06 6.47 -26.59
N ARG A 2 33.18 6.14 -25.64
CA ARG A 2 32.90 4.75 -25.21
C ARG A 2 31.45 4.42 -25.56
N GLU A 3 31.27 3.30 -26.24
CA GLU A 3 30.07 2.91 -26.98
C GLU A 3 28.89 2.52 -26.09
N LEU A 4 27.71 2.98 -26.52
CA LEU A 4 26.39 2.72 -25.93
C LEU A 4 25.80 1.40 -26.43
N ASN A 5 26.42 0.27 -26.11
CA ASN A 5 25.91 -1.03 -26.55
C ASN A 5 25.64 -2.00 -25.40
N GLU A 6 24.73 -1.63 -24.49
CA GLU A 6 24.17 -2.59 -23.54
C GLU A 6 22.69 -2.33 -23.15
N ILE A 7 21.92 -1.67 -24.03
CA ILE A 7 20.53 -1.25 -23.72
C ILE A 7 19.49 -2.06 -24.52
N ASN A 8 19.90 -3.12 -25.23
CA ASN A 8 18.98 -3.92 -26.04
C ASN A 8 19.13 -5.43 -25.81
N LYS A 9 19.14 -5.87 -24.54
CA LYS A 9 18.86 -7.27 -24.20
C LYS A 9 17.34 -7.49 -24.18
N PRO A 10 16.79 -8.47 -24.93
CA PRO A 10 15.37 -8.78 -24.88
C PRO A 10 15.01 -9.33 -23.49
N CYS A 11 14.09 -8.66 -22.79
CA CYS A 11 13.49 -9.22 -21.58
C CYS A 11 12.58 -10.39 -21.98
N HIS A 12 13.13 -11.61 -21.99
CA HIS A 12 12.32 -12.83 -21.96
C HIS A 12 11.51 -12.83 -20.67
N ARG A 13 10.23 -12.41 -20.74
CA ARG A 13 9.26 -12.63 -19.68
C ARG A 13 8.89 -14.11 -19.69
N LYS A 14 9.61 -14.93 -18.93
CA LYS A 14 9.01 -16.16 -18.40
C LYS A 14 7.94 -15.74 -17.42
N ALA A 15 6.68 -15.96 -17.78
CA ALA A 15 5.58 -15.85 -16.83
C ALA A 15 5.68 -17.07 -15.90
N GLU A 16 6.45 -16.94 -14.83
CA GLU A 16 6.23 -17.78 -13.67
C GLU A 16 4.84 -17.46 -13.15
N HIS A 17 3.94 -18.43 -13.23
CA HIS A 17 2.70 -18.41 -12.49
C HIS A 17 3.07 -18.31 -11.01
N LYS A 18 3.10 -17.10 -10.45
CA LYS A 18 3.17 -16.90 -9.02
C LYS A 18 1.92 -17.54 -8.43
N THR A 19 2.09 -18.73 -7.87
CA THR A 19 1.11 -19.35 -6.99
C THR A 19 0.71 -18.29 -5.99
N ARG A 20 -0.55 -17.88 -6.07
CA ARG A 20 -1.11 -16.85 -5.21
C ARG A 20 -1.05 -17.43 -3.81
N THR A 21 -0.03 -17.07 -3.03
CA THR A 21 0.05 -17.43 -1.62
C THR A 21 -1.30 -17.05 -1.01
N PRO A 22 -2.06 -18.00 -0.44
CA PRO A 22 -3.22 -17.66 0.36
C PRO A 22 -2.72 -16.63 1.38
N ARG A 23 -3.44 -15.51 1.53
CA ARG A 23 -3.04 -14.47 2.48
C ARG A 23 -2.92 -15.16 3.84
N LEU A 24 -1.71 -15.38 4.32
CA LEU A 24 -1.39 -15.97 5.62
C LEU A 24 -2.19 -15.30 6.76
N ALA A 25 -2.58 -14.03 6.57
CA ALA A 25 -3.45 -13.27 7.45
C ALA A 25 -4.88 -13.85 7.62
N ILE A 26 -5.45 -14.53 6.62
CA ILE A 26 -6.81 -15.10 6.73
C ILE A 26 -6.77 -16.40 7.53
N GLU A 27 -5.77 -17.26 7.31
CA GLU A 27 -5.61 -18.51 8.08
C GLU A 27 -5.34 -18.22 9.56
N LYS A 28 -4.53 -17.20 9.88
CA LYS A 28 -4.34 -16.72 11.26
C LYS A 28 -5.62 -16.20 11.91
N LEU A 29 -6.59 -15.69 11.14
CA LEU A 29 -7.89 -15.24 11.66
C LEU A 29 -8.88 -16.39 11.89
N LEU A 30 -8.65 -17.56 11.29
CA LEU A 30 -9.45 -18.77 11.52
C LEU A 30 -8.96 -19.56 12.74
N ASP A 31 -7.81 -19.18 13.30
CA ASP A 31 -7.26 -19.77 14.51
C ASP A 31 -8.18 -19.46 15.73
N PRO A 32 -8.74 -20.50 16.38
CA PRO A 32 -9.58 -20.33 17.56
C PRO A 32 -8.89 -19.59 18.71
N GLU A 33 -7.56 -19.72 18.83
CA GLU A 33 -6.76 -19.07 19.87
C GLU A 33 -6.64 -17.57 19.62
N VAL A 34 -6.43 -17.16 18.36
CA VAL A 34 -6.41 -15.76 17.94
C VAL A 34 -7.78 -15.12 18.20
N LYS A 35 -8.86 -15.84 17.88
CA LYS A 35 -10.24 -15.40 18.17
C LYS A 35 -10.47 -15.21 19.67
N ARG A 36 -10.05 -16.17 20.50
CA ARG A 36 -10.21 -16.10 21.97
C ARG A 36 -9.43 -14.93 22.57
N ASN A 37 -8.18 -14.74 22.14
CA ASN A 37 -7.34 -13.64 22.63
C ASN A 37 -7.90 -12.27 22.22
N HIS A 38 -8.43 -12.14 21.00
CA HIS A 38 -9.15 -10.94 20.57
C HIS A 38 -10.37 -10.65 21.45
N GLN A 39 -11.21 -11.65 21.73
CA GLN A 39 -12.39 -11.48 22.57
C GLN A 39 -12.04 -11.06 24.00
N ASN A 40 -11.04 -11.71 24.61
CA ASN A 40 -10.60 -11.38 25.97
C ASN A 40 -10.04 -9.95 26.06
N GLN A 41 -9.18 -9.55 25.12
CA GLN A 41 -8.63 -8.19 25.11
C GLN A 41 -9.68 -7.12 24.80
N LEU A 42 -10.70 -7.45 24.01
CA LEU A 42 -11.80 -6.54 23.71
C LEU A 42 -12.64 -6.24 24.95
N VAL A 43 -12.98 -7.26 25.73
CA VAL A 43 -13.75 -7.10 26.98
C VAL A 43 -13.03 -6.15 27.94
N GLU A 44 -11.71 -6.29 28.09
CA GLU A 44 -10.89 -5.42 28.95
C GLU A 44 -10.80 -3.97 28.46
N CYS A 45 -10.94 -3.73 27.15
CA CYS A 45 -10.82 -2.38 26.56
C CYS A 45 -12.17 -1.68 26.38
N LEU A 46 -13.29 -2.37 26.57
CA LEU A 46 -14.61 -1.80 26.37
C LEU A 46 -14.96 -0.85 27.53
N PRO A 47 -15.47 0.35 27.24
CA PRO A 47 -15.88 1.28 28.28
C PRO A 47 -17.16 0.79 28.94
N ASP A 48 -17.11 0.49 30.23
CA ASP A 48 -18.30 0.22 31.04
C ASP A 48 -18.88 1.53 31.57
N GLY A 49 -20.19 1.77 31.35
CA GLY A 49 -20.82 2.99 31.84
C GLY A 49 -22.03 3.49 31.04
N THR A 50 -22.81 4.35 31.70
CA THR A 50 -24.08 4.90 31.19
C THR A 50 -23.86 5.84 30.00
N VAL A 51 -24.63 5.60 28.93
CA VAL A 51 -24.49 6.27 27.63
C VAL A 51 -25.15 7.66 27.68
N SER A 52 -24.38 8.70 28.02
CA SER A 52 -24.85 10.09 27.92
C SER A 52 -24.70 10.68 26.51
N ASP A 53 -23.75 10.17 25.72
CA ASP A 53 -23.50 10.59 24.34
C ASP A 53 -23.15 9.35 23.50
N MET A 54 -24.07 8.98 22.60
CA MET A 54 -23.92 7.84 21.70
C MET A 54 -22.75 8.00 20.74
N ASN A 55 -22.46 9.21 20.26
CA ASN A 55 -21.39 9.44 19.29
C ASN A 55 -20.01 9.29 19.96
N ALA A 56 -19.85 9.88 21.15
CA ALA A 56 -18.64 9.68 21.95
C ALA A 56 -18.46 8.21 22.37
N HIS A 57 -19.54 7.48 22.61
CA HIS A 57 -19.48 6.05 22.93
C HIS A 57 -19.04 5.21 21.72
N TRP A 58 -19.61 5.46 20.53
CA TRP A 58 -19.19 4.80 19.28
C TRP A 58 -17.72 5.05 18.94
N GLU A 59 -17.23 6.27 19.13
CA GLU A 59 -15.81 6.59 18.96
C GLU A 59 -14.90 5.79 19.91
N LYS A 60 -15.31 5.60 21.15
CA LYS A 60 -14.56 4.77 22.12
C LYS A 60 -14.54 3.30 21.72
N ILE A 61 -15.67 2.74 21.27
CA ILE A 61 -15.75 1.37 20.75
C ILE A 61 -14.84 1.20 19.52
N SER A 62 -14.89 2.15 18.58
CA SER A 62 -14.06 2.14 17.36
C SER A 62 -12.57 2.12 17.68
N LYS A 63 -12.13 2.96 18.63
CA LYS A 63 -10.74 3.00 19.10
C LYS A 63 -10.33 1.71 19.82
N ALA A 64 -11.19 1.14 20.65
CA ALA A 64 -10.91 -0.13 21.35
C ALA A 64 -10.74 -1.29 20.35
N LEU A 65 -11.65 -1.40 19.37
CA LEU A 65 -11.56 -2.38 18.29
C LEU A 65 -10.27 -2.23 17.48
N LEU A 66 -9.91 -1.00 17.11
CA LEU A 66 -8.67 -0.73 16.38
C LEU A 66 -7.44 -1.15 17.18
N LYS A 67 -7.37 -0.78 18.47
CA LYS A 67 -6.26 -1.11 19.37
C LYS A 67 -6.09 -2.63 19.54
N VAL A 68 -7.17 -3.34 19.83
CA VAL A 68 -7.15 -4.81 20.00
C VAL A 68 -6.76 -5.51 18.69
N GLY A 69 -7.33 -5.07 17.56
CA GLY A 69 -6.97 -5.58 16.23
C GLY A 69 -5.48 -5.40 15.92
N THR A 70 -4.90 -4.23 16.20
CA THR A 70 -3.45 -4.01 16.02
C THR A 70 -2.60 -4.87 16.94
N SER A 71 -3.01 -5.06 18.20
CA SER A 71 -2.26 -5.85 19.20
C SER A 71 -2.27 -7.35 18.90
N VAL A 72 -3.42 -7.91 18.53
CA VAL A 72 -3.58 -9.36 18.33
C VAL A 72 -3.06 -9.79 16.95
N CYS A 73 -3.31 -8.99 15.91
CA CYS A 73 -2.88 -9.32 14.56
C CYS A 73 -1.46 -8.83 14.23
N GLY A 74 -0.77 -8.17 15.17
CA GLY A 74 0.56 -7.59 14.94
C GLY A 74 0.60 -6.59 13.78
N THR A 75 -0.55 -6.01 13.44
CA THR A 75 -0.68 -5.14 12.27
C THR A 75 -0.35 -3.73 12.72
N THR A 76 0.79 -3.18 12.27
CA THR A 76 1.07 -1.76 12.43
C THR A 76 -0.05 -0.99 11.72
N GLN A 77 -0.63 0.03 12.37
CA GLN A 77 -1.62 0.89 11.73
C GLN A 77 -0.97 1.37 10.42
N PRO A 78 -1.50 0.99 9.23
CA PRO A 78 -0.93 1.48 8.00
C PRO A 78 -1.07 2.99 8.08
N THR A 79 0.05 3.69 8.17
CA THR A 79 0.05 5.15 8.11
C THR A 79 -0.76 5.47 6.88
N SER A 80 -1.91 6.12 7.06
CA SER A 80 -2.89 6.25 6.00
C SER A 80 -2.19 6.88 4.80
N PHE A 81 -1.88 6.08 3.79
CA PHE A 81 -1.29 6.59 2.57
C PHE A 81 -2.41 7.39 1.92
N LYS A 82 -2.42 8.70 2.16
CA LYS A 82 -3.37 9.61 1.49
C LYS A 82 -3.29 9.39 -0.03
N HIS A 83 -2.10 9.07 -0.54
CA HIS A 83 -1.85 8.53 -1.88
C HIS A 83 -0.73 7.47 -1.83
N TRP A 84 -0.87 6.30 -2.49
CA TRP A 84 0.19 5.27 -2.60
C TRP A 84 1.33 5.67 -3.56
N ILE A 85 1.15 6.80 -4.25
CA ILE A 85 2.04 7.36 -5.24
C ILE A 85 2.74 8.57 -4.61
N SER A 86 4.05 8.71 -4.83
CA SER A 86 4.83 9.83 -4.30
C SER A 86 4.55 11.15 -5.05
N ASP A 87 4.81 12.29 -4.40
CA ASP A 87 4.71 13.62 -5.03
C ASP A 87 5.59 13.74 -6.28
N ARG A 88 6.71 13.04 -6.31
CA ARG A 88 7.59 12.94 -7.47
C ARG A 88 6.86 12.36 -8.68
N THR A 89 6.14 11.26 -8.51
CA THR A 89 5.38 10.64 -9.59
C THR A 89 4.20 11.52 -10.00
N VAL A 90 3.55 12.20 -9.06
CA VAL A 90 2.51 13.20 -9.35
C VAL A 90 3.05 14.31 -10.24
N SER A 91 4.20 14.90 -9.88
CA SER A 91 4.87 15.95 -10.67
C SER A 91 5.22 15.49 -12.10
N LEU A 92 5.67 14.24 -12.27
CA LEU A 92 5.95 13.68 -13.60
C LEU A 92 4.68 13.49 -14.43
N LEU A 93 3.55 13.13 -13.81
CA LEU A 93 2.25 13.01 -14.49
C LEU A 93 1.73 14.37 -14.93
N GLU A 94 1.87 15.40 -14.10
CA GLU A 94 1.51 16.77 -14.46
C GLU A 94 2.41 17.31 -15.58
N THR A 95 3.72 17.08 -15.51
CA THR A 95 4.66 17.41 -16.58
C THR A 95 4.26 16.73 -17.91
N ARG A 96 3.85 15.46 -17.85
CA ARG A 96 3.38 14.71 -19.04
C ARG A 96 2.13 15.34 -19.66
N ARG A 97 1.20 15.82 -18.85
CA ARG A 97 -0.04 16.48 -19.30
C ARG A 97 0.24 17.77 -20.07
N GLN A 98 1.28 18.51 -19.67
CA GLN A 98 1.66 19.77 -20.31
C GLN A 98 2.32 19.60 -21.68
N ILE A 99 2.72 18.40 -22.09
CA ILE A 99 3.41 18.17 -23.38
C ILE A 99 2.40 18.25 -24.54
N PRO A 100 2.56 19.21 -25.47
CA PRO A 100 1.65 19.36 -26.61
C PRO A 100 1.68 18.16 -27.58
N PRO A 101 0.58 17.92 -28.32
CA PRO A 101 0.61 16.98 -29.44
C PRO A 101 1.55 17.49 -30.54
N GLY A 102 2.30 16.58 -31.19
CA GLY A 102 3.21 16.96 -32.28
C GLY A 102 4.48 16.10 -32.32
N ARG A 103 5.00 15.86 -33.54
CA ARG A 103 6.20 15.01 -33.74
C ARG A 103 7.44 15.56 -33.03
N HIS A 104 7.60 16.87 -32.98
CA HIS A 104 8.73 17.54 -32.32
C HIS A 104 8.80 17.25 -30.82
N HIS A 105 7.66 16.95 -30.17
CA HIS A 105 7.59 16.64 -28.74
C HIS A 105 7.67 15.14 -28.42
N ASN A 106 7.78 14.27 -29.43
CA ASN A 106 7.78 12.82 -29.22
C ASN A 106 8.95 12.35 -28.37
N HIS A 107 10.13 12.96 -28.53
CA HIS A 107 11.30 12.62 -27.75
C HIS A 107 11.09 12.93 -26.26
N THR A 108 10.66 14.15 -25.94
CA THR A 108 10.30 14.58 -24.58
C THR A 108 9.22 13.69 -23.97
N ARG A 109 8.16 13.39 -24.74
CA ARG A 109 7.07 12.49 -24.30
C ARG A 109 7.58 11.08 -23.99
N ARG A 110 8.53 10.57 -24.78
CA ARG A 110 9.16 9.25 -24.54
C ARG A 110 10.03 9.25 -23.29
N ILE A 111 10.78 10.32 -23.03
CA ILE A 111 11.59 10.46 -21.81
C ILE A 111 10.69 10.49 -20.57
N ILE A 112 9.69 11.37 -20.54
CA ILE A 112 8.79 11.51 -19.40
C ILE A 112 8.01 10.20 -19.16
N ARG A 113 7.54 9.52 -20.21
CA ARG A 113 6.89 8.19 -20.06
C ARG A 113 7.80 7.15 -19.39
N ARG A 114 9.09 7.15 -19.70
CA ARG A 114 10.06 6.24 -19.07
C ARG A 114 10.25 6.59 -17.60
N GLN A 115 10.39 7.88 -17.28
CA GLN A 115 10.54 8.35 -15.89
C GLN A 115 9.30 8.02 -15.05
N VAL A 116 8.10 8.28 -15.55
CA VAL A 116 6.83 7.90 -14.88
C VAL A 116 6.79 6.39 -14.64
N LYS A 117 7.16 5.57 -15.62
CA LYS A 117 7.15 4.11 -15.46
C LYS A 117 8.11 3.65 -14.35
N LEU A 118 9.29 4.25 -14.26
CA LEU A 118 10.28 3.94 -13.22
C LEU A 118 9.82 4.41 -11.85
N SER A 119 9.29 5.64 -11.74
CA SER A 119 8.85 6.19 -10.45
C SER A 119 7.63 5.44 -9.89
N VAL A 120 6.65 5.10 -10.73
CA VAL A 120 5.50 4.27 -10.32
C VAL A 120 5.95 2.89 -9.87
N ARG A 121 6.98 2.31 -10.48
CA ARG A 121 7.52 1.01 -10.06
C ARG A 121 8.18 1.12 -8.69
N ALA A 122 8.99 2.15 -8.46
CA ALA A 122 9.61 2.41 -7.17
C ALA A 122 8.56 2.66 -6.07
N ASP A 123 7.54 3.48 -6.34
CA ASP A 123 6.43 3.74 -5.42
C ASP A 123 5.70 2.44 -5.07
N ARG A 124 5.44 1.59 -6.08
CA ARG A 124 4.82 0.28 -5.87
C ARG A 124 5.69 -0.65 -5.02
N GLU A 125 6.98 -0.75 -5.30
CA GLU A 125 7.92 -1.58 -4.54
C GLU A 125 8.00 -1.09 -3.07
N ALA A 126 8.12 0.23 -2.85
CA ALA A 126 8.11 0.83 -1.53
C ALA A 126 6.79 0.59 -0.77
N TRP A 127 5.65 0.68 -1.47
CA TRP A 127 4.34 0.37 -0.90
C TRP A 127 4.24 -1.10 -0.46
N TRP A 128 4.76 -2.03 -1.27
CA TRP A 128 4.76 -3.46 -0.91
C TRP A 128 5.68 -3.78 0.27
N THR A 129 6.87 -3.18 0.36
CA THR A 129 7.79 -3.39 1.50
C THR A 129 7.18 -2.93 2.81
N ARG A 130 6.60 -1.72 2.85
CA ARG A 130 5.92 -1.20 4.04
C ARG A 130 4.63 -1.92 4.42
N LYS A 131 4.07 -2.71 3.51
CA LYS A 131 2.89 -3.56 3.74
C LYS A 131 3.26 -4.94 4.31
N ALA A 132 4.53 -5.32 4.21
CA ALA A 132 5.07 -6.59 4.67
C ALA A 132 5.78 -6.48 6.03
N GLU A 133 6.12 -5.26 6.44
CA GLU A 133 6.47 -4.86 7.81
C GLU A 133 5.21 -4.71 8.69
#